data_AF-A0A4E9FED2-F1
#
_entry.id   AF-A0A4E9FED2-F1
#
_cell.length_a   1.000
_cell.length_b   1.000
_cell.length_c   1.000
_cell.angle_alpha   90.00
_cell.angle_beta   90.00
_cell.angle_gamma   90.00
#
_symmetry.space_group_name_H-M   'P 1'
#
loop_
_entity.id
_entity.type
_entity.pdbx_description
1 polymer ?
#
loop_
_entity_poly.entity_id
_entity_poly.type
_entity_poly.pdbx_seq_one_letter_code
_entity_poly.pdbx_strand_id
1 'polypeptide(L)'
;MANKSLIYLKKMFRDFEGTKDFAYCVRNCVINKATEDGHVEIELKVADEHLNPSGTIHGGFTATLVNIVSTAAVLASGRPTGGRSVDLSISQVSECSKAW
;
A
#
# COMPACT_ATOMS: atom_id res chain seq x y z
N MET A 1 0.29 1.43 -25.44
CA MET A 1 1.38 2.17 -24.75
C MET A 1 1.53 1.61 -23.35
N ALA A 2 2.77 1.43 -22.86
CA ALA A 2 2.98 0.94 -21.50
C ALA A 2 2.64 2.03 -20.48
N ASN A 3 1.85 1.69 -19.47
CA ASN A 3 1.46 2.62 -18.41
C ASN A 3 2.68 2.93 -17.53
N LYS A 4 3.25 4.13 -17.70
CA LYS A 4 4.49 4.55 -17.02
C LYS A 4 4.30 4.58 -15.50
N SER A 5 3.15 5.06 -15.02
CA SER A 5 2.81 5.08 -13.59
C SER A 5 2.78 3.67 -13.00
N LEU A 6 2.17 2.71 -13.70
CA LEU A 6 2.13 1.31 -13.25
C LEU A 6 3.54 0.70 -13.15
N ILE A 7 4.40 0.92 -14.15
CA ILE A 7 5.78 0.41 -14.14
C ILE A 7 6.56 1.02 -12.96
N TYR A 8 6.46 2.33 -12.79
CA TYR A 8 7.12 3.06 -11.71
C TYR A 8 6.67 2.57 -10.33
N LEU A 9 5.37 2.51 -10.08
CA LEU A 9 4.82 2.09 -8.78
C LEU A 9 5.12 0.62 -8.49
N LYS A 10 5.06 -0.27 -9.50
CA LYS A 10 5.51 -1.67 -9.34
C LYS A 10 6.96 -1.76 -8.93
N LYS A 11 7.85 -0.92 -9.48
CA LYS A 11 9.25 -0.88 -9.07
C LYS A 11 9.38 -0.37 -7.64
N MET A 12 8.74 0.76 -7.33
CA MET A 12 8.78 1.37 -6.00
C MET A 12 8.36 0.39 -4.89
N PHE A 13 7.26 -0.34 -5.08
CA PHE A 13 6.80 -1.33 -4.08
C PHE A 13 7.75 -2.54 -3.96
N ARG A 14 8.34 -3.01 -5.07
CA ARG A 14 9.37 -4.06 -5.00
C ARG A 14 10.62 -3.62 -4.24
N ASP A 15 11.03 -2.36 -4.41
CA ASP A 15 12.22 -1.84 -3.74
C ASP A 15 12.04 -1.79 -2.20
N PHE A 16 10.80 -1.80 -1.67
CA PHE A 16 10.53 -1.84 -0.22
C PHE A 16 11.10 -3.08 0.47
N GLU A 17 11.25 -4.20 -0.22
CA GLU A 17 11.87 -5.40 0.32
C GLU A 17 13.32 -5.17 0.80
N GLY A 18 14.04 -4.24 0.16
CA GLY A 18 15.42 -3.88 0.51
C GLY A 18 15.55 -2.73 1.52
N THR A 19 14.44 -2.14 1.96
CA THR A 19 14.47 -0.98 2.86
C THR A 19 14.73 -1.41 4.31
N LYS A 20 15.38 -0.53 5.08
CA LYS A 20 15.58 -0.69 6.54
C LYS A 20 14.61 0.17 7.36
N ASP A 21 13.80 0.97 6.67
CA ASP A 21 12.85 1.87 7.29
C ASP A 21 11.45 1.23 7.35
N PHE A 22 10.46 2.01 7.76
CA PHE A 22 9.11 1.54 7.99
C PHE A 22 8.41 1.03 6.72
N ALA A 23 8.82 1.45 5.51
CA ALA A 23 8.22 0.98 4.26
C ALA A 23 8.37 -0.54 4.07
N TYR A 24 9.37 -1.15 4.72
CA TYR A 24 9.58 -2.59 4.74
C TYR A 24 8.33 -3.39 5.16
N CYS A 25 7.49 -2.83 6.03
CA CYS A 25 6.30 -3.55 6.50
C CYS A 25 5.32 -3.87 5.36
N VAL A 26 5.27 -3.08 4.28
CA VAL A 26 4.38 -3.32 3.14
C VAL A 26 5.05 -4.04 1.96
N ARG A 27 6.25 -4.62 2.14
CA ARG A 27 7.01 -5.29 1.06
C ARG A 27 6.27 -6.44 0.36
N ASN A 28 5.29 -7.05 1.04
CA ASN A 28 4.46 -8.13 0.48
C ASN A 28 3.29 -7.61 -0.37
N CYS A 29 3.11 -6.28 -0.49
CA CYS A 29 2.07 -5.69 -1.32
C CYS A 29 2.53 -5.58 -2.77
N VAL A 30 1.64 -5.92 -3.70
CA VAL A 30 1.89 -5.83 -5.14
C VAL A 30 0.94 -4.82 -5.77
N ILE A 31 1.46 -3.95 -6.62
CA ILE A 31 0.64 -3.04 -7.43
C ILE A 31 0.13 -3.81 -8.65
N ASN A 32 -1.18 -3.98 -8.77
CA ASN A 32 -1.81 -4.67 -9.90
C ASN A 32 -2.22 -3.71 -11.01
N LYS A 33 -2.70 -2.52 -10.63
CA LYS A 33 -3.18 -1.49 -11.56
C LYS A 33 -2.82 -0.11 -11.04
N ALA A 34 -2.59 0.80 -11.98
CA ALA A 34 -2.46 2.23 -11.74
C ALA A 34 -3.00 2.95 -12.98
N THR A 35 -3.65 4.07 -12.83
CA THR A 35 -4.15 4.91 -13.93
C THR A 35 -3.70 6.35 -13.73
N GLU A 36 -3.62 7.11 -14.82
CA GLU A 36 -3.05 8.48 -14.82
C GLU A 36 -3.98 9.51 -14.15
N ASP A 37 -5.21 9.12 -13.78
CA ASP A 37 -6.15 9.90 -12.98
C ASP A 37 -5.99 9.66 -11.46
N GLY A 38 -5.00 8.88 -11.05
CA GLY A 38 -4.68 8.65 -9.64
C GLY A 38 -5.37 7.43 -9.02
N HIS A 39 -5.98 6.54 -9.79
CA HIS A 39 -6.50 5.28 -9.25
C HIS A 39 -5.42 4.18 -9.21
N VAL A 40 -5.30 3.48 -8.08
CA VAL A 40 -4.29 2.43 -7.83
C VAL A 40 -4.97 1.24 -7.15
N GLU A 41 -4.67 0.04 -7.63
CA GLU A 41 -5.13 -1.22 -7.02
C GLU A 41 -3.90 -2.03 -6.57
N ILE A 42 -3.93 -2.45 -5.31
CA ILE A 42 -2.93 -3.36 -4.74
C ILE A 42 -3.53 -4.71 -4.39
N GLU A 43 -2.66 -5.69 -4.24
CA GLU A 43 -2.99 -6.99 -3.65
C GLU A 43 -1.98 -7.34 -2.57
N LEU A 44 -2.48 -7.95 -1.50
CA LEU A 44 -1.69 -8.41 -0.37
C LEU A 44 -2.20 -9.79 0.04
N LYS A 45 -1.31 -10.77 0.06
CA LYS A 45 -1.56 -12.02 0.77
C LYS A 45 -1.27 -11.81 2.25
N VAL A 46 -2.30 -11.93 3.09
CA VAL A 46 -2.14 -11.78 4.55
C VAL A 46 -1.23 -12.89 5.09
N ALA A 47 -0.31 -12.51 5.97
CA ALA A 47 0.69 -13.37 6.60
C ALA A 47 0.83 -12.96 8.07
N ASP A 48 1.51 -13.79 8.86
CA ASP A 48 1.50 -13.67 10.33
C ASP A 48 2.07 -12.33 10.81
N GLU A 49 3.02 -11.75 10.07
CA GLU A 49 3.60 -10.44 10.34
C GLU A 49 2.65 -9.25 10.13
N HIS A 50 1.51 -9.44 9.46
CA HIS A 50 0.48 -8.41 9.28
C HIS A 50 -0.59 -8.47 10.38
N LEU A 51 -0.59 -9.51 11.22
CA LEU A 51 -1.66 -9.81 12.15
C LEU A 51 -1.46 -9.10 13.50
N ASN A 52 -2.56 -8.83 14.17
CA ASN A 52 -2.61 -8.51 15.59
C ASN A 52 -2.69 -9.80 16.44
N PRO A 53 -2.62 -9.70 17.79
CA PRO A 53 -2.69 -10.87 18.67
C PRO A 53 -3.98 -11.69 18.58
N SER A 54 -5.06 -11.15 18.00
CA SER A 54 -6.33 -11.87 17.77
C SER A 54 -6.37 -12.61 16.42
N GLY A 55 -5.30 -12.57 15.62
CA GLY A 55 -5.19 -13.32 14.37
C GLY A 55 -5.83 -12.64 13.15
N THR A 56 -6.18 -11.36 13.25
CA THR A 56 -6.71 -10.54 12.14
C THR A 56 -5.71 -9.44 11.78
N ILE A 57 -5.84 -8.79 10.61
CA ILE A 57 -4.95 -7.69 10.22
C ILE A 57 -4.88 -6.63 11.32
N HIS A 58 -3.67 -6.21 11.68
CA HIS A 58 -3.47 -5.15 12.65
C HIS A 58 -4.01 -3.82 12.12
N GLY A 59 -4.82 -3.09 12.92
CA GLY A 59 -5.41 -1.82 12.48
C GLY A 59 -4.37 -0.78 12.04
N GLY A 60 -3.21 -0.73 12.70
CA GLY A 60 -2.08 0.11 12.29
C GLY A 60 -1.41 -0.33 10.98
N PHE A 61 -1.49 -1.61 10.64
CA PHE A 61 -1.03 -2.10 9.33
C PHE A 61 -2.00 -1.64 8.23
N THR A 62 -3.31 -1.78 8.46
CA THR A 62 -4.34 -1.22 7.57
C THR A 62 -4.15 0.29 7.38
N ALA A 63 -3.85 1.03 8.45
CA ALA A 63 -3.56 2.46 8.37
C ALA A 63 -2.34 2.77 7.51
N THR A 64 -1.30 1.97 7.65
CA THR A 64 -0.08 2.09 6.86
C THR A 64 -0.33 1.81 5.38
N LEU A 65 -1.13 0.79 5.06
CA LEU A 65 -1.56 0.52 3.68
C LEU A 65 -2.31 1.71 3.08
N VAL A 66 -3.32 2.23 3.79
CA VAL A 66 -4.09 3.39 3.29
C VAL A 66 -3.16 4.59 3.06
N ASN A 67 -2.24 4.86 3.98
CA ASN A 67 -1.28 5.97 3.85
C ASN A 67 -0.35 5.81 2.63
N ILE A 68 0.28 4.65 2.47
CA ILE A 68 1.27 4.44 1.39
C ILE A 68 0.57 4.33 0.03
N VAL A 69 -0.57 3.63 -0.06
CA VAL A 69 -1.30 3.46 -1.31
C VAL A 69 -1.96 4.76 -1.77
N SER A 70 -2.48 5.59 -0.86
CA SER A 70 -2.97 6.93 -1.23
C SER A 70 -1.82 7.84 -1.72
N THR A 71 -0.63 7.71 -1.14
CA THR A 71 0.57 8.39 -1.66
C THR A 71 0.91 7.91 -3.08
N ALA A 72 0.81 6.60 -3.35
CA ALA A 72 0.99 6.04 -4.68
C ALA A 72 -0.05 6.54 -5.68
N ALA A 73 -1.31 6.71 -5.26
CA ALA A 73 -2.37 7.32 -6.05
C ALA A 73 -2.06 8.78 -6.44
N VAL A 74 -1.57 9.59 -5.49
CA VAL A 74 -1.12 10.97 -5.77
C VAL A 74 0.00 11.00 -6.80
N LEU A 75 0.97 10.07 -6.71
CA LEU A 75 2.04 9.94 -7.70
C LEU A 75 1.50 9.51 -9.07
N ALA A 76 0.55 8.55 -9.09
CA ALA A 76 -0.08 8.07 -10.31
C ALA A 76 -0.85 9.17 -11.06
N SER A 77 -1.39 10.15 -10.33
CA SER A 77 -2.09 11.31 -10.90
C SER A 77 -1.16 12.35 -11.56
N GLY A 78 0.13 12.03 -11.73
CA GLY A 78 1.12 12.90 -12.37
C GLY A 78 1.71 13.99 -11.48
N ARG A 79 1.45 13.98 -10.16
CA ARG A 79 2.11 14.92 -9.24
C ARG A 79 3.60 14.58 -9.10
N PRO A 80 4.48 15.60 -8.99
CA PRO A 80 5.92 15.37 -8.91
C PRO A 80 6.38 14.76 -7.57
N THR A 81 5.53 14.81 -6.54
CA THR A 81 5.79 14.24 -5.21
C THR A 81 4.50 13.68 -4.63
N GLY A 82 4.61 12.72 -3.71
CA GLY A 82 3.47 12.21 -2.95
C GLY A 82 2.99 13.13 -1.82
N GLY A 83 3.74 14.20 -1.52
CA GLY A 83 3.44 15.12 -0.42
C GLY A 83 3.66 14.53 0.97
N ARG A 84 2.96 15.10 1.95
CA ARG A 84 2.95 14.65 3.35
C ARG A 84 1.50 14.62 3.84
N SER A 85 1.14 13.55 4.55
CA SER A 85 -0.17 13.40 5.16
C SER A 85 -0.35 14.46 6.25
N VAL A 86 -1.47 15.18 6.19
CA VAL A 86 -1.88 16.17 7.21
C VAL A 86 -2.89 15.56 8.17
N ASP A 87 -3.82 14.78 7.62
CA ASP A 87 -4.84 14.03 8.33
C ASP A 87 -5.01 12.65 7.69
N LEU A 88 -5.36 11.65 8.50
CA LEU A 88 -5.73 10.32 8.05
C LEU A 88 -6.77 9.75 8.99
N SER A 89 -7.98 9.52 8.48
CA SER A 89 -9.07 8.87 9.20
C SER A 89 -9.40 7.52 8.60
N ILE A 90 -9.66 6.54 9.46
CA ILE A 90 -9.88 5.15 9.06
C ILE A 90 -11.03 4.58 9.85
N SER A 91 -11.99 3.98 9.15
CA SER A 91 -13.08 3.21 9.74
C SER A 91 -12.87 1.73 9.43
N GLN A 92 -12.73 0.90 10.45
CA GLN A 92 -12.65 -0.56 10.29
C GLN A 92 -14.07 -1.12 10.24
N VAL A 93 -14.49 -1.60 9.07
CA VAL A 93 -15.86 -2.07 8.82
C VAL A 93 -16.04 -3.58 8.96
N SER A 94 -14.95 -4.33 8.83
CA SER A 94 -14.92 -5.78 8.94
C SER A 94 -13.51 -6.26 9.27
N GLU A 95 -13.40 -7.47 9.79
CA GLU A 95 -12.12 -8.12 10.05
C GLU A 95 -11.59 -8.83 8.80
N CYS A 96 -10.26 -8.96 8.70
CA CYS A 96 -9.59 -9.71 7.65
C CYS A 96 -8.57 -10.65 8.29
N SER A 97 -8.71 -11.95 8.06
CA SER A 97 -7.80 -12.99 8.55
C SER A 97 -6.99 -13.59 7.41
N LYS A 98 -5.96 -14.35 7.75
CA LYS A 98 -5.20 -15.15 6.77
C LYS A 98 -6.12 -16.19 6.10
N ALA A 99 -5.94 -16.40 4.80
CA ALA A 99 -6.57 -17.51 4.09
C ALA A 99 -5.86 -18.82 4.46
N TRP A 100 -6.64 -19.86 4.79
CA TRP A 100 -6.17 -21.20 5.16
C TRP A 100 -5.47 -21.91 4.00
#